data_AF-A0A9X6AFA2-F1
#
_entry.id   AF-A0A9X6AFA2-F1
#
_cell.length_a   1.000
_cell.length_b   1.000
_cell.length_c   1.000
_cell.angle_alpha   90.00
_cell.angle_beta   90.00
_cell.angle_gamma   90.00
#
_symmetry.space_group_name_H-M   'P 1'
#
loop_
_entity.id
_entity.type
_entity.pdbx_description
1 polymer ?
#
loop_
_entity_poly.entity_id
_entity_poly.type
_entity_poly.pdbx_seq_one_letter_code
_entity_poly.pdbx_strand_id
1 'polypeptide(L)'
;MDSTTTHSRADVEPAARLLRLLREDAAQGEYDALLDRCPSEDRPRLALLVDDALQVRARLEERRRREAELAALYETAGDLSSLRDLEAVLQAIVRRARSLLGTDVAYLMLNDAQRGDTYMRVTDGIRTDAFK
;
A
#
# COMPACT_ATOMS: atom_id res chain seq x y z
N MET A 1 22.21 36.86 -43.75
CA MET A 1 22.79 35.86 -42.84
C MET A 1 22.55 36.41 -41.44
N ASP A 2 21.38 36.10 -40.88
CA ASP A 2 21.01 36.27 -39.47
C ASP A 2 19.58 35.73 -39.31
N SER A 3 19.45 34.46 -38.95
CA SER A 3 18.14 33.80 -38.72
C SER A 3 18.14 32.80 -37.57
N THR A 4 19.15 32.84 -36.71
CA THR A 4 19.28 31.93 -35.57
C THR A 4 19.40 32.75 -34.31
N THR A 5 18.32 32.93 -33.53
CA THR A 5 18.34 33.11 -32.05
C THR A 5 16.94 33.23 -31.41
N THR A 6 15.84 33.55 -32.12
CA THR A 6 14.54 33.79 -31.44
C THR A 6 13.80 32.54 -30.93
N HIS A 7 14.15 31.32 -31.37
CA HIS A 7 13.42 30.08 -31.02
C HIS A 7 13.68 29.51 -29.60
N SER A 8 14.61 30.05 -28.80
CA SER A 8 15.06 29.38 -27.57
C SER A 8 14.24 29.70 -26.30
N ARG A 9 13.59 30.88 -26.22
CA ARG A 9 12.85 31.31 -25.01
C ARG A 9 11.38 30.92 -25.03
N ALA A 10 10.79 30.78 -26.22
CA ALA A 10 9.40 30.41 -26.42
C ALA A 10 9.14 28.92 -26.09
N ASP A 11 10.11 28.03 -26.34
CA ASP A 11 10.01 26.59 -26.06
C ASP A 11 9.99 26.25 -24.55
N VAL A 12 10.57 27.10 -23.71
CA VAL A 12 10.74 26.82 -22.26
C VAL A 12 9.43 27.03 -21.49
N GLU A 13 8.59 27.95 -21.91
CA GLU A 13 7.38 28.33 -21.17
C GLU A 13 6.28 27.24 -21.20
N PRO A 14 5.95 26.62 -22.37
CA PRO A 14 5.05 25.47 -22.43
C PRO A 14 5.59 24.27 -21.66
N ALA A 15 6.89 23.98 -21.77
CA ALA A 15 7.53 22.87 -21.08
C ALA A 15 7.53 23.06 -19.56
N ALA A 16 7.85 24.27 -19.07
CA ALA A 16 7.78 24.59 -17.64
C ALA A 16 6.35 24.47 -17.10
N ARG A 17 5.35 24.85 -17.90
CA ARG A 17 3.94 24.70 -17.53
C ARG A 17 3.53 23.23 -17.49
N LEU A 18 3.94 22.43 -18.46
CA LEU A 18 3.71 20.97 -18.47
C LEU A 18 4.32 20.30 -17.24
N LEU A 19 5.57 20.63 -16.88
CA LEU A 19 6.23 20.10 -15.69
C LEU A 19 5.50 20.51 -14.41
N ARG A 20 4.92 21.71 -14.37
CA ARG A 20 4.09 22.15 -13.25
C ARG A 20 2.81 21.34 -13.14
N LEU A 21 2.11 21.10 -14.25
CA LEU A 21 0.92 20.25 -14.29
C LEU A 21 1.23 18.83 -13.81
N LEU A 22 2.35 18.26 -14.26
CA LEU A 22 2.80 16.93 -13.82
C LEU A 22 3.13 16.89 -12.33
N ARG A 23 3.77 17.93 -11.80
CA ARG A 23 4.10 18.05 -10.38
C ARG A 23 2.86 18.21 -9.50
N GLU A 24 1.86 18.92 -9.99
CA GLU A 24 0.61 19.21 -9.28
C GLU A 24 -0.44 18.09 -9.46
N ASP A 25 -0.08 17.01 -10.16
CA ASP A 25 -0.95 15.88 -10.47
C ASP A 25 -2.27 16.33 -11.14
N ALA A 26 -2.14 17.30 -12.05
CA ALA A 26 -3.26 17.96 -12.70
C ALA A 26 -4.15 16.98 -13.47
N ALA A 27 -5.44 17.31 -13.60
CA ALA A 27 -6.39 16.51 -14.37
C ALA A 27 -6.07 16.54 -15.88
N GLN A 28 -6.46 15.50 -16.62
CA GLN A 28 -6.21 15.38 -18.06
C GLN A 28 -6.71 16.60 -18.86
N GLY A 29 -7.85 17.17 -18.49
CA GLY A 29 -8.39 18.37 -19.16
C GLY A 29 -7.48 19.61 -19.09
N GLU A 30 -6.57 19.69 -18.13
CA GLU A 30 -5.61 20.81 -18.05
C GLU A 30 -4.48 20.68 -19.09
N TYR A 31 -4.12 19.46 -19.46
CA TYR A 31 -3.17 19.16 -20.54
C TYR A 31 -3.80 19.42 -21.90
N ASP A 32 -5.05 19.02 -22.10
CA ASP A 32 -5.81 19.32 -23.32
C ASP A 32 -5.92 20.84 -23.52
N ALA A 33 -6.25 21.57 -22.46
CA ALA A 33 -6.29 23.03 -22.49
C ALA A 33 -4.91 23.65 -22.76
N LEU A 34 -3.81 23.02 -22.36
CA LEU A 34 -2.46 23.45 -22.70
C LEU A 34 -2.17 23.29 -24.20
N LEU A 35 -2.58 22.17 -24.79
CA LEU A 35 -2.45 21.90 -26.22
C LEU A 35 -3.30 22.86 -27.08
N ASP A 36 -4.50 23.19 -26.62
CA ASP A 36 -5.40 24.10 -27.35
C ASP A 36 -4.91 25.54 -27.40
N ARG A 37 -4.15 25.98 -26.39
CA ARG A 37 -3.53 27.32 -26.34
C ARG A 37 -2.21 27.42 -27.11
N CYS A 38 -1.69 26.30 -27.60
CA CYS A 38 -0.41 26.24 -28.28
C CYS A 38 -0.56 26.61 -29.77
N PRO A 39 0.37 27.40 -30.35
CA PRO A 39 0.43 27.64 -31.79
C PRO A 39 0.48 26.31 -32.57
N SER A 40 -0.13 26.29 -33.76
CA SER A 40 -0.24 25.07 -34.57
C SER A 40 1.10 24.48 -34.98
N GLU A 41 2.13 25.31 -35.13
CA GLU A 41 3.50 24.89 -35.51
C GLU A 41 4.17 24.07 -34.39
N ASP A 42 3.95 24.44 -33.13
CA ASP A 42 4.58 23.80 -31.96
C ASP A 42 3.71 22.67 -31.36
N ARG A 43 2.42 22.66 -31.69
CA ARG A 43 1.43 21.70 -31.16
C ARG A 43 1.84 20.23 -31.32
N PRO A 44 2.39 19.76 -32.45
CA PRO A 44 2.82 18.36 -32.57
C PRO A 44 3.94 17.99 -31.59
N ARG A 45 4.89 18.90 -31.37
CA ARG A 45 6.01 18.68 -30.44
C ARG A 45 5.52 18.69 -29.00
N LEU A 46 4.63 19.62 -28.66
CA LEU A 46 4.03 19.67 -27.32
C LEU A 46 3.12 18.47 -27.03
N ALA A 47 2.40 17.96 -28.05
CA ALA A 47 1.55 16.78 -27.92
C ALA A 47 2.35 15.53 -27.52
N LEU A 48 3.54 15.33 -28.10
CA LEU A 48 4.44 14.24 -27.71
C LEU A 48 4.87 14.37 -26.24
N LEU A 49 5.25 15.58 -25.81
CA LEU A 49 5.64 15.82 -24.42
C LEU A 49 4.46 15.60 -23.44
N VAL A 50 3.25 15.97 -23.84
CA VAL A 50 2.03 15.71 -23.06
C VAL A 50 1.76 14.21 -22.95
N ASP A 51 1.90 13.44 -24.03
CA ASP A 51 1.75 11.98 -23.98
C ASP A 51 2.76 11.36 -23.02
N ASP A 52 4.04 11.73 -23.13
CA ASP A 52 5.09 11.27 -22.22
C ASP A 52 4.77 11.63 -20.75
N ALA A 53 4.29 12.84 -20.49
CA ALA A 53 3.91 13.27 -19.15
C ALA A 53 2.73 12.46 -18.59
N LEU A 54 1.72 12.17 -19.41
CA LEU A 54 0.58 11.33 -19.01
C LEU A 54 1.02 9.89 -18.75
N GLN A 55 1.94 9.33 -19.56
CA GLN A 55 2.53 8.02 -19.30
C GLN A 55 3.32 7.99 -17.99
N VAL A 56 4.08 9.05 -17.68
CA VAL A 56 4.78 9.17 -16.39
C VAL A 56 3.78 9.21 -15.24
N ARG A 57 2.70 10.00 -15.35
CA ARG A 57 1.65 10.08 -14.32
C ARG A 57 1.02 8.71 -14.07
N ALA A 58 0.60 8.02 -15.13
CA ALA A 58 0.01 6.68 -15.03
C ALA A 58 0.96 5.67 -14.34
N ARG A 59 2.26 5.70 -14.66
CA ARG A 59 3.26 4.84 -14.00
C ARG A 59 3.44 5.17 -12.52
N LEU A 60 3.36 6.44 -12.14
CA LEU A 60 3.45 6.86 -10.74
C LEU A 60 2.20 6.48 -9.95
N GLU A 61 1.01 6.66 -10.53
CA GLU A 61 -0.26 6.22 -9.96
C GLU A 61 -0.26 4.71 -9.72
N GLU A 62 0.17 3.92 -10.70
CA GLU A 62 0.28 2.46 -10.57
C GLU A 62 1.28 2.07 -9.47
N ARG A 63 2.43 2.74 -9.37
CA ARG A 63 3.41 2.50 -8.29
C ARG A 63 2.83 2.80 -6.93
N ARG A 64 2.20 3.98 -6.75
CA ARG A 64 1.56 4.36 -5.48
C ARG A 64 0.48 3.36 -5.07
N ARG A 65 -0.31 2.88 -6.02
CA ARG A 65 -1.32 1.85 -5.78
C ARG A 65 -0.68 0.55 -5.30
N ARG A 66 0.37 0.07 -5.98
CA ARG A 66 1.11 -1.15 -5.56
C ARG A 66 1.76 -0.98 -4.19
N GLU A 67 2.31 0.20 -3.89
CA GLU A 67 2.87 0.51 -2.58
C GLU A 67 1.81 0.46 -1.48
N ALA A 68 0.63 1.03 -1.73
CA ALA A 68 -0.50 0.95 -0.81
C ALA A 68 -1.00 -0.50 -0.62
N GLU A 69 -1.10 -1.28 -1.69
CA GLU A 69 -1.46 -2.69 -1.65
C GLU A 69 -0.43 -3.52 -0.85
N LEU A 70 0.88 -3.28 -1.07
CA LEU A 70 1.94 -3.94 -0.31
C LEU A 70 1.93 -3.55 1.17
N ALA A 71 1.70 -2.26 1.48
CA ALA A 71 1.58 -1.81 2.87
C ALA A 71 0.45 -2.53 3.60
N ALA A 72 -0.73 -2.62 2.98
CA ALA A 72 -1.87 -3.35 3.54
C ALA A 72 -1.59 -4.87 3.69
N LEU A 73 -0.87 -5.48 2.74
CA LEU A 73 -0.44 -6.88 2.85
C LEU A 73 0.54 -7.10 4.01
N TYR A 74 1.51 -6.20 4.19
CA TYR A 74 2.47 -6.27 5.30
C TYR A 74 1.80 -6.08 6.66
N GLU A 75 0.88 -5.13 6.77
CA GLU A 75 0.07 -4.93 7.98
C GLU A 75 -0.70 -6.21 8.33
N THR A 76 -1.41 -6.78 7.35
CA THR A 76 -2.16 -8.03 7.53
C THR A 76 -1.25 -9.20 7.92
N ALA A 77 -0.08 -9.34 7.29
CA ALA A 77 0.89 -10.38 7.64
C ALA A 77 1.45 -10.19 9.06
N GLY A 78 1.68 -8.94 9.46
CA GLY A 78 2.09 -8.57 10.82
C GLY A 78 1.03 -8.94 11.86
N ASP A 79 -0.22 -8.58 11.62
CA ASP A 79 -1.36 -8.93 12.47
C ASP A 79 -1.47 -10.45 12.63
N LEU A 80 -1.41 -11.20 11.53
CA LEU A 80 -1.48 -12.66 11.55
C LEU A 80 -0.28 -13.30 12.29
N SER A 81 0.93 -12.75 12.12
CA SER A 81 2.12 -13.19 12.86
C SER A 81 2.00 -12.91 14.35
N SER A 82 1.46 -11.75 14.72
CA SER A 82 1.25 -11.38 16.13
C SER A 82 0.25 -12.30 16.82
N LEU A 83 -0.80 -12.72 16.11
CA LEU A 83 -1.75 -13.72 16.61
C LEU A 83 -1.09 -15.08 16.82
N ARG A 84 -0.19 -15.50 15.91
CA ARG A 84 0.61 -16.73 16.08
C ARG A 84 1.58 -16.65 17.26
N ASP A 85 2.20 -15.49 17.47
CA ASP A 85 3.07 -15.26 18.63
C ASP A 85 2.27 -15.28 19.93
N LEU A 86 1.09 -14.65 19.95
CA LEU A 86 0.18 -14.72 21.09
C LEU A 86 -0.19 -16.17 21.42
N GLU A 87 -0.54 -16.97 20.42
CA GLU A 87 -0.87 -18.38 20.60
C GLU A 87 0.33 -19.18 21.15
N ALA A 88 1.55 -18.92 20.66
CA ALA A 88 2.77 -19.51 21.18
C ALA A 88 3.05 -19.12 22.65
N VAL A 89 2.81 -17.86 23.02
CA VAL A 89 2.95 -17.37 24.41
C VAL A 89 1.92 -18.05 25.31
N LEU A 90 0.65 -18.10 24.91
CA LEU A 90 -0.40 -18.79 25.68
C LEU A 90 -0.07 -20.28 25.87
N GLN A 91 0.43 -20.96 24.83
CA GLN A 91 0.91 -22.35 24.94
C GLN A 91 2.09 -22.49 25.91
N ALA A 92 3.04 -21.55 25.90
CA ALA A 92 4.14 -21.55 26.85
C ALA A 92 3.68 -21.38 28.30
N ILE A 93 2.70 -20.50 28.54
CA ILE A 93 2.09 -20.29 29.86
C ILE A 93 1.41 -21.58 30.34
N VAL A 94 0.55 -22.19 29.52
CA VAL A 94 -0.17 -23.43 29.89
C VAL A 94 0.81 -24.56 30.20
N ARG A 95 1.83 -24.76 29.35
CA ARG A 95 2.89 -25.76 29.60
C ARG A 95 3.65 -25.50 30.90
N ARG A 96 4.00 -24.25 31.18
CA ARG A 96 4.72 -23.88 32.42
C ARG A 96 3.84 -24.08 33.65
N ALA A 97 2.58 -23.69 33.61
CA ALA A 97 1.64 -23.89 34.71
C ALA A 97 1.46 -25.38 35.03
N ARG A 98 1.28 -26.21 34.00
CA ARG A 98 1.22 -27.68 34.14
C ARG A 98 2.47 -28.25 34.82
N SER A 99 3.65 -27.85 34.33
CA SER A 99 4.94 -28.30 34.87
C SER A 99 5.14 -27.88 36.33
N LEU A 100 4.84 -26.62 36.67
CA LEU A 100 4.98 -26.09 38.02
C LEU A 100 4.00 -26.72 39.02
N LEU A 101 2.78 -27.03 38.58
CA LEU A 101 1.74 -27.61 39.43
C LEU A 101 1.77 -29.15 39.46
N GLY A 102 2.59 -29.77 38.61
CA GLY A 102 2.69 -31.22 38.51
C GLY A 102 1.40 -31.90 38.05
N THR A 103 0.59 -31.23 37.23
CA THR A 103 -0.70 -31.78 36.77
C THR A 103 -0.56 -32.50 35.44
N ASP A 104 -1.47 -33.45 35.19
CA ASP A 104 -1.50 -34.18 33.92
C ASP A 104 -1.98 -33.30 32.76
N VAL A 105 -2.87 -32.34 33.06
CA VAL A 105 -3.51 -31.46 32.09
C VAL A 105 -3.58 -30.03 32.64
N ALA A 106 -3.41 -29.05 31.75
CA ALA A 106 -3.74 -27.65 32.00
C ALA A 106 -4.36 -27.02 30.74
N TYR A 107 -5.23 -26.03 30.92
CA TYR A 107 -5.85 -25.30 29.82
C TYR A 107 -6.16 -23.86 30.21
N LEU A 108 -6.35 -23.00 29.21
CA LEU A 108 -6.85 -21.63 29.37
C LEU A 108 -8.23 -21.50 28.73
N MET A 109 -9.20 -21.03 29.51
CA MET A 109 -10.51 -20.60 29.02
C MET A 109 -10.51 -19.09 28.82
N LEU A 110 -11.00 -18.63 27.67
CA LEU A 110 -11.28 -17.21 27.41
C LEU A 110 -12.79 -16.98 27.48
N ASN A 111 -13.18 -15.81 27.98
CA ASN A 111 -14.56 -15.34 27.94
C ASN A 111 -14.85 -14.72 26.56
N ASP A 112 -15.96 -15.11 25.94
CA ASP A 112 -16.55 -14.40 24.80
C ASP A 112 -17.70 -13.52 25.32
N ALA A 113 -17.42 -12.22 25.44
CA ALA A 113 -18.41 -11.27 25.94
C ALA A 113 -19.59 -11.05 24.98
N GLN A 114 -19.45 -11.34 23.68
CA GLN A 114 -20.53 -11.18 22.72
C GLN A 114 -21.49 -12.37 22.72
N ARG A 115 -20.96 -13.58 22.93
CA ARG A 115 -21.76 -14.81 23.02
C ARG A 115 -22.21 -15.15 24.44
N GLY A 116 -21.60 -14.54 25.45
CA GLY A 116 -21.91 -14.78 26.86
C GLY A 116 -21.42 -16.14 27.36
N ASP A 117 -20.46 -16.75 26.66
CA ASP A 117 -19.91 -18.07 26.99
C ASP A 117 -18.38 -18.02 27.17
N THR A 118 -17.80 -19.19 27.49
CA THR A 118 -16.36 -19.38 27.58
C THR A 118 -15.94 -20.49 26.65
N TYR A 119 -14.75 -20.36 26.07
CA TYR A 119 -14.19 -21.37 25.20
C TYR A 119 -12.73 -21.67 25.58
N MET A 120 -12.33 -22.92 25.37
CA MET A 120 -10.96 -23.36 25.61
C MET A 120 -10.07 -22.84 24.49
N ARG A 121 -9.14 -21.95 24.81
CA ARG A 121 -8.25 -21.34 23.82
C ARG A 121 -7.01 -22.19 23.56
N VAL A 122 -6.42 -22.72 24.63
CA VAL A 122 -5.20 -23.53 24.58
C VAL A 122 -5.29 -24.63 25.64
N THR A 123 -4.82 -25.82 25.30
CA THR A 123 -4.71 -26.97 26.20
C THR A 123 -3.33 -27.62 26.09
N ASP A 124 -2.87 -28.24 27.18
CA ASP A 124 -1.65 -29.05 27.21
C ASP A 124 -1.88 -30.28 28.09
N GLY A 125 -1.42 -31.45 27.63
CA GLY A 125 -1.60 -32.74 28.31
C GLY A 125 -2.74 -33.60 27.79
N ILE A 126 -3.66 -33.07 26.97
CA ILE A 126 -4.71 -33.85 26.30
C ILE A 126 -4.18 -34.39 24.96
N ARG A 127 -4.18 -35.72 24.77
CA ARG A 127 -3.60 -36.41 23.58
C ARG A 127 -4.65 -36.99 22.62
N THR A 128 -5.88 -36.52 22.67
CA THR A 128 -6.97 -37.01 21.82
C THR A 128 -7.33 -35.96 20.76
N ASP A 129 -7.31 -36.33 19.47
CA ASP A 129 -7.56 -35.40 18.34
C ASP A 129 -8.96 -34.76 18.33
N ALA A 130 -9.89 -35.22 19.18
CA ALA A 130 -11.21 -34.61 19.36
C ALA A 130 -11.21 -33.31 20.19
N PHE A 131 -10.07 -32.94 20.80
CA PHE A 131 -9.96 -31.79 21.73
C PHE A 131 -8.77 -30.86 21.44
N LYS A 132 -8.21 -30.93 20.23
CA LYS A 132 -7.28 -29.91 19.67
C LYS A 132 -8.07 -28.89 18.89
#